data_AF-A0A837IFP9-F1
#
_entry.id   AF-A0A837IFP9-F1
#
_cell.length_a   1.000
_cell.length_b   1.000
_cell.length_c   1.000
_cell.angle_alpha   90.00
_cell.angle_beta   90.00
_cell.angle_gamma   90.00
#
_symmetry.space_group_name_H-M   'P 1'
#
loop_
_entity.id
_entity.type
_entity.pdbx_description
1 polymer ?
#
loop_
_entity_poly.entity_id
_entity_poly.type
_entity_poly.pdbx_seq_one_letter_code
_entity_poly.pdbx_strand_id
1 'polypeptide(L)'
;MVNKSSINKENFSELKERTAKKREAINSQDESLADTRLLKTFAIENNLKDATVELFFEEVLILQHFFMETQDQKHLQEMKRAVNQADKYIKENSLTHWESRLARFNGRVSDYEKKYSEAAQYYQEAIAKVSLDPKYSENKAMGLEYEGFLIIDKLLLGNSDAVSEAEKLYRDYLDTEEGRNLKIRDYTTWAIWRSGVLINLCRTLIDLNKTKDYRDKIQEWLKLTETDLRAPAGVQVWSDFGFRKNEIIKIRESI
;
A
#
# COMPACT_ATOMS: atom_id res chain seq x y z
N MET A 1 -18.02 -0.21 -15.70
CA MET A 1 -16.78 0.07 -16.44
C MET A 1 -16.87 1.46 -17.06
N VAL A 2 -15.80 2.25 -17.00
CA VAL A 2 -15.70 3.60 -17.58
C VAL A 2 -15.52 3.48 -19.09
N ASN A 3 -16.18 4.35 -19.85
CA ASN A 3 -16.00 4.45 -21.29
C ASN A 3 -15.19 5.71 -21.64
N LYS A 4 -14.20 5.61 -22.55
CA LYS A 4 -13.36 6.74 -22.98
C LYS A 4 -14.20 7.95 -23.41
N SER A 5 -15.30 7.73 -24.15
CA SER A 5 -16.17 8.83 -24.63
C SER A 5 -16.97 9.52 -23.53
N SER A 6 -17.03 8.94 -22.33
CA SER A 6 -17.76 9.48 -21.18
C SER A 6 -16.89 10.27 -20.20
N ILE A 7 -15.56 10.27 -20.38
CA ILE A 7 -14.63 10.96 -19.48
C ILE A 7 -14.53 12.43 -19.90
N ASN A 8 -14.76 13.34 -18.96
CA ASN A 8 -14.59 14.78 -19.14
C ASN A 8 -14.03 15.42 -17.88
N LYS A 9 -13.71 16.72 -17.94
CA LYS A 9 -13.06 17.42 -16.81
C LYS A 9 -13.99 17.49 -15.59
N GLU A 10 -15.29 17.55 -15.82
CA GLU A 10 -16.31 17.69 -14.78
C GLU A 10 -16.45 16.42 -13.94
N ASN A 11 -16.39 15.23 -14.56
CA ASN A 11 -16.56 13.96 -13.85
C ASN A 11 -15.24 13.25 -13.50
N PHE A 12 -14.10 13.72 -14.02
CA PHE A 12 -12.82 13.03 -13.88
C PHE A 12 -12.42 12.73 -12.43
N SER A 13 -12.60 13.68 -11.51
CA SER A 13 -12.26 13.49 -10.09
C SER A 13 -13.12 12.41 -9.43
N GLU A 14 -14.43 12.41 -9.69
CA GLU A 14 -15.36 11.40 -9.18
C GLU A 14 -15.02 10.01 -9.74
N LEU A 15 -14.71 9.94 -11.04
CA LEU A 15 -14.30 8.69 -11.69
C LEU A 15 -13.04 8.11 -11.06
N LYS A 16 -12.04 8.95 -10.76
CA LYS A 16 -10.82 8.52 -10.06
C LYS A 16 -11.12 7.94 -8.69
N GLU A 17 -11.90 8.64 -7.88
CA GLU A 17 -12.25 8.19 -6.53
C GLU A 17 -13.02 6.86 -6.58
N ARG A 18 -13.98 6.75 -7.50
CA ARG A 18 -14.75 5.52 -7.70
C ARG A 18 -13.86 4.36 -8.14
N THR A 19 -12.93 4.58 -9.06
CA THR A 19 -11.98 3.55 -9.51
C THR A 19 -11.05 3.09 -8.39
N ALA A 20 -10.55 4.02 -7.57
CA ALA A 20 -9.73 3.71 -6.40
C ALA A 20 -10.48 2.86 -5.36
N LYS A 21 -11.77 3.16 -5.11
CA LYS A 21 -12.62 2.31 -4.24
C LYS A 21 -12.87 0.94 -4.85
N LYS A 22 -13.07 0.84 -6.17
CA LYS A 22 -13.26 -0.45 -6.86
C LYS A 22 -12.06 -1.40 -6.73
N ARG A 23 -10.83 -0.88 -6.73
CA ARG A 23 -9.60 -1.70 -6.59
C ARG A 23 -9.63 -2.60 -5.35
N GLU A 24 -10.33 -2.15 -4.32
CA GLU A 24 -10.31 -2.73 -2.98
C GLU A 24 -11.32 -3.88 -2.87
N ALA A 25 -12.18 -4.06 -3.89
CA ALA A 25 -12.98 -5.25 -4.08
C ALA A 25 -12.22 -6.26 -4.95
N ILE A 26 -11.94 -7.45 -4.40
CA ILE A 26 -11.19 -8.54 -5.06
C ILE A 26 -11.72 -8.83 -6.46
N ASN A 27 -13.06 -8.92 -6.62
CA ASN A 27 -13.69 -9.27 -7.88
C ASN A 27 -13.77 -8.11 -8.90
N SER A 28 -13.14 -6.97 -8.63
CA SER A 28 -13.23 -5.76 -9.48
C SER A 28 -11.87 -5.19 -9.88
N GLN A 29 -10.77 -5.91 -9.61
CA GLN A 29 -9.41 -5.46 -9.96
C GLN A 29 -9.22 -5.27 -11.47
N ASP A 30 -9.71 -6.20 -12.30
CA ASP A 30 -9.58 -6.12 -13.77
C ASP A 30 -10.29 -4.87 -14.32
N GLU A 31 -11.52 -4.63 -13.85
CA GLU A 31 -12.29 -3.44 -14.22
C GLU A 31 -11.60 -2.17 -13.73
N SER A 32 -11.09 -2.16 -12.49
CA SER A 32 -10.37 -1.03 -11.91
C SER A 32 -9.08 -0.72 -12.70
N LEU A 33 -8.34 -1.75 -13.13
CA LEU A 33 -7.13 -1.59 -13.94
C LEU A 33 -7.45 -0.99 -15.32
N ALA A 34 -8.51 -1.47 -15.97
CA ALA A 34 -8.98 -0.94 -17.24
C ALA A 34 -9.44 0.53 -17.11
N ASP A 35 -10.26 0.82 -16.10
CA ASP A 35 -10.75 2.18 -15.80
C ASP A 35 -9.56 3.13 -15.53
N THR A 36 -8.57 2.69 -14.75
CA THR A 36 -7.36 3.47 -14.43
C THR A 36 -6.54 3.80 -15.67
N ARG A 37 -6.32 2.84 -16.57
CA ARG A 37 -5.58 3.06 -17.83
C ARG A 37 -6.29 4.05 -18.75
N LEU A 38 -7.62 4.01 -18.83
CA LEU A 38 -8.42 4.98 -19.58
C LEU A 38 -8.33 6.38 -18.98
N LEU A 39 -8.51 6.51 -17.66
CA LEU A 39 -8.38 7.78 -16.95
C LEU A 39 -6.97 8.36 -17.11
N LYS A 40 -5.94 7.52 -17.05
CA LYS A 40 -4.54 7.93 -17.23
C LYS A 40 -4.29 8.52 -18.61
N THR A 41 -4.83 7.86 -19.64
CA THR A 41 -4.76 8.34 -21.03
C THR A 41 -5.41 9.71 -21.16
N PHE A 42 -6.62 9.87 -20.62
CA PHE A 42 -7.32 11.16 -20.60
C PHE A 42 -6.51 12.25 -19.87
N ALA A 43 -5.92 11.92 -18.71
CA ALA A 43 -5.11 12.85 -17.94
C ALA A 43 -3.88 13.34 -18.71
N ILE A 44 -3.19 12.44 -19.41
CA ILE A 44 -2.04 12.76 -20.28
C ILE A 44 -2.50 13.66 -21.44
N GLU A 45 -3.56 13.27 -22.15
CA GLU A 45 -4.12 14.02 -23.30
C GLU A 45 -4.57 15.44 -22.91
N ASN A 46 -4.94 15.65 -21.64
CA ASN A 46 -5.40 16.94 -21.10
C ASN A 46 -4.35 17.67 -20.24
N ASN A 47 -3.09 17.21 -20.23
CA ASN A 47 -1.99 17.81 -19.48
C ASN A 47 -2.26 17.96 -17.95
N LEU A 48 -2.99 17.00 -17.37
CA LEU A 48 -3.30 16.93 -15.94
C LEU A 48 -2.16 16.22 -15.18
N LYS A 49 -1.00 16.87 -15.07
CA LYS A 49 0.28 16.24 -14.67
C LYS A 49 0.23 15.47 -13.36
N ASP A 50 -0.28 16.08 -12.29
CA ASP A 50 -0.38 15.41 -10.98
C ASP A 50 -1.33 14.22 -11.03
N ALA A 51 -2.47 14.39 -11.68
CA ALA A 51 -3.43 13.30 -11.84
C ALA A 51 -2.86 12.14 -12.65
N THR A 52 -2.02 12.41 -13.66
CA THR A 52 -1.29 11.38 -14.41
C THR A 52 -0.38 10.56 -13.49
N VAL A 53 0.40 11.21 -12.62
CA VAL A 53 1.28 10.51 -11.67
C VAL A 53 0.47 9.68 -10.67
N GLU A 54 -0.60 10.24 -10.12
CA GLU A 54 -1.50 9.51 -9.23
C GLU A 54 -2.10 8.26 -9.91
N LEU A 55 -2.46 8.35 -11.18
CA LEU A 55 -3.02 7.23 -11.95
C LEU A 55 -1.97 6.18 -12.32
N PHE A 56 -0.69 6.55 -12.47
CA PHE A 56 0.38 5.55 -12.53
C PHE A 56 0.48 4.79 -11.20
N PHE A 57 0.48 5.50 -10.07
CA PHE A 57 0.56 4.87 -8.76
C PHE A 57 -0.67 4.02 -8.43
N GLU A 58 -1.84 4.44 -8.89
CA GLU A 58 -3.07 3.65 -8.82
C GLU A 58 -2.94 2.32 -9.58
N GLU A 59 -2.42 2.35 -10.82
CA GLU A 59 -2.14 1.14 -11.60
C GLU A 59 -1.13 0.23 -10.87
N VAL A 60 -0.09 0.80 -10.27
CA VAL A 60 0.90 0.05 -9.48
C VAL A 60 0.25 -0.62 -8.26
N LEU A 61 -0.68 0.04 -7.56
CA LEU A 61 -1.42 -0.54 -6.43
C LEU A 61 -2.31 -1.71 -6.86
N ILE A 62 -3.02 -1.57 -7.98
CA ILE A 62 -3.87 -2.65 -8.50
C ILE A 62 -3.02 -3.87 -8.87
N LEU A 63 -1.88 -3.65 -9.55
CA LEU A 63 -0.94 -4.71 -9.91
C LEU A 63 -0.27 -5.35 -8.68
N GLN A 64 -0.01 -4.55 -7.64
CA GLN A 64 0.43 -5.05 -6.34
C GLN A 64 -0.61 -6.01 -5.73
N HIS A 65 -1.90 -5.69 -5.78
CA HIS A 65 -2.97 -6.59 -5.28
C HIS A 65 -3.03 -7.89 -6.07
N PHE A 66 -2.98 -7.83 -7.41
CA PHE A 66 -2.91 -9.03 -8.25
C PHE A 66 -1.72 -9.91 -7.89
N PHE A 67 -0.54 -9.32 -7.69
CA PHE A 67 0.64 -10.06 -7.29
C PHE A 67 0.49 -10.69 -5.90
N MET A 68 -0.05 -9.97 -4.92
CA MET A 68 -0.29 -10.50 -3.57
C MET A 68 -1.21 -11.74 -3.59
N GLU A 69 -2.21 -11.75 -4.45
CA GLU A 69 -3.15 -12.87 -4.55
C GLU A 69 -2.59 -14.06 -5.32
N THR A 70 -1.98 -13.79 -6.47
CA THR A 70 -1.60 -14.83 -7.47
C THR A 70 -0.14 -15.28 -7.35
N GLN A 71 0.72 -14.43 -6.80
CA GLN A 71 2.20 -14.57 -6.84
C GLN A 71 2.75 -14.70 -8.26
N ASP A 72 1.98 -14.30 -9.28
CA ASP A 72 2.36 -14.41 -10.69
C ASP A 72 3.37 -13.31 -11.07
N GLN A 73 4.53 -13.74 -11.55
CA GLN A 73 5.62 -12.88 -12.01
C GLN A 73 5.18 -11.92 -13.11
N LYS A 74 4.17 -12.25 -13.91
CA LYS A 74 3.61 -11.33 -14.91
C LYS A 74 3.15 -10.02 -14.26
N HIS A 75 2.41 -10.10 -13.15
CA HIS A 75 1.91 -8.93 -12.45
C HIS A 75 3.03 -8.10 -11.83
N LEU A 76 4.09 -8.75 -11.31
CA LEU A 76 5.27 -8.04 -10.82
C LEU A 76 6.00 -7.30 -11.94
N GLN A 77 6.15 -7.91 -13.13
CA GLN A 77 6.76 -7.25 -14.28
C GLN A 77 5.92 -6.08 -14.80
N GLU A 78 4.59 -6.20 -14.82
CA GLU A 78 3.71 -5.09 -15.15
C GLU A 78 3.80 -3.96 -14.10
N MET A 79 3.84 -4.30 -12.81
CA MET A 79 4.01 -3.35 -11.71
C MET A 79 5.30 -2.55 -11.90
N LYS A 80 6.43 -3.24 -12.14
CA LYS A 80 7.74 -2.62 -12.41
C LYS A 80 7.71 -1.69 -13.62
N ARG A 81 7.03 -2.08 -14.71
CA ARG A 81 6.87 -1.21 -15.89
C ARG A 81 6.08 0.05 -15.55
N ALA A 82 5.00 -0.06 -14.80
CA ALA A 82 4.18 1.09 -14.40
C ALA A 82 4.97 2.04 -13.48
N VAL A 83 5.76 1.53 -12.54
CA VAL A 83 6.66 2.34 -11.70
C VAL A 83 7.72 3.07 -12.55
N ASN A 84 8.35 2.38 -13.51
CA ASN A 84 9.33 3.00 -14.41
C ASN A 84 8.71 4.08 -15.31
N GLN A 85 7.47 3.89 -15.75
CA GLN A 85 6.73 4.91 -16.50
C GLN A 85 6.42 6.14 -15.63
N ALA A 86 6.06 5.94 -14.36
CA ALA A 86 5.85 7.02 -13.40
C ALA A 86 7.15 7.81 -13.17
N ASP A 87 8.27 7.12 -12.91
CA ASP A 87 9.59 7.74 -12.74
C ASP A 87 9.98 8.61 -13.94
N LYS A 88 9.88 8.04 -15.15
CA LYS A 88 10.15 8.78 -16.38
C LYS A 88 9.28 10.03 -16.50
N TYR A 89 7.97 9.90 -16.27
CA TYR A 89 7.04 11.03 -16.37
C TYR A 89 7.33 12.12 -15.32
N ILE A 90 7.63 11.73 -14.08
CA ILE A 90 8.02 12.64 -12.99
C ILE A 90 9.27 13.43 -13.37
N LYS A 91 10.31 12.75 -13.87
CA LYS A 91 11.57 13.37 -14.30
C LYS A 91 11.36 14.34 -15.46
N GLU A 92 10.66 13.92 -16.51
CA GLU A 92 10.37 14.75 -17.69
C GLU A 92 9.56 16.01 -17.34
N ASN A 93 8.74 15.96 -16.29
CA ASN A 93 7.89 17.06 -15.87
C ASN A 93 8.37 17.78 -14.59
N SER A 94 9.54 17.40 -14.05
CA SER A 94 10.11 17.97 -12.82
C SER A 94 9.16 17.94 -11.61
N LEU A 95 8.41 16.85 -11.44
CA LEU A 95 7.40 16.70 -10.38
C LEU A 95 7.99 16.10 -9.10
N THR A 96 9.03 16.73 -8.54
CA THR A 96 9.85 16.17 -7.45
C THR A 96 9.05 15.89 -6.16
N HIS A 97 7.91 16.53 -5.98
CA HIS A 97 6.99 16.27 -4.86
C HIS A 97 6.42 14.84 -4.84
N TRP A 98 6.46 14.11 -5.96
CA TRP A 98 6.03 12.71 -6.02
C TRP A 98 7.14 11.68 -5.71
N GLU A 99 8.38 12.13 -5.49
CA GLU A 99 9.54 11.23 -5.31
C GLU A 99 9.40 10.30 -4.10
N SER A 100 8.77 10.76 -3.01
CA SER A 100 8.53 9.90 -1.84
C SER A 100 7.70 8.66 -2.20
N ARG A 101 6.60 8.86 -2.92
CA ARG A 101 5.70 7.77 -3.29
C ARG A 101 6.30 6.88 -4.37
N LEU A 102 7.06 7.46 -5.30
CA LEU A 102 7.86 6.71 -6.26
C LEU A 102 8.84 5.77 -5.55
N ALA A 103 9.60 6.30 -4.59
CA ALA A 103 10.53 5.51 -3.78
C ALA A 103 9.79 4.38 -3.03
N ARG A 104 8.63 4.66 -2.42
CA ARG A 104 7.81 3.61 -1.78
C ARG A 104 7.47 2.47 -2.75
N PHE A 105 7.10 2.77 -4.00
CA PHE A 105 6.77 1.72 -4.96
C PHE A 105 7.99 0.99 -5.53
N ASN A 106 9.12 1.67 -5.73
CA ASN A 106 10.39 1.01 -6.02
C ASN A 106 10.77 0.03 -4.91
N GLY A 107 10.60 0.44 -3.64
CA GLY A 107 10.76 -0.42 -2.48
C GLY A 107 9.90 -1.67 -2.55
N ARG A 108 8.59 -1.55 -2.85
CA ARG A 108 7.70 -2.72 -2.99
C ARG A 108 8.14 -3.67 -4.11
N VAL A 109 8.57 -3.12 -5.26
CA VAL A 109 9.09 -3.95 -6.37
C VAL A 109 10.34 -4.71 -5.94
N SER A 110 11.30 -4.03 -5.30
CA SER A 110 12.52 -4.67 -4.80
C SER A 110 12.26 -5.71 -3.72
N ASP A 111 11.31 -5.46 -2.80
CA ASP A 111 10.86 -6.43 -1.78
C ASP A 111 10.32 -7.72 -2.45
N TYR A 112 9.43 -7.58 -3.43
CA TYR A 112 8.91 -8.73 -4.18
C TYR A 112 9.96 -9.45 -5.04
N GLU A 113 11.00 -8.74 -5.49
CA GLU A 113 12.19 -9.34 -6.12
C GLU A 113 13.19 -9.93 -5.10
N LYS A 114 12.86 -9.91 -3.80
CA LYS A 114 13.68 -10.36 -2.66
C LYS A 114 15.00 -9.61 -2.51
N LYS A 115 15.07 -8.38 -3.00
CA LYS A 115 16.21 -7.47 -2.89
C LYS A 115 16.06 -6.57 -1.67
N TYR A 116 15.99 -7.18 -0.49
CA TYR A 116 15.61 -6.49 0.75
C TYR A 116 16.53 -5.32 1.12
N SER A 117 17.83 -5.41 0.83
CA SER A 117 18.75 -4.29 1.05
C SER A 117 18.45 -3.08 0.15
N GLU A 118 18.05 -3.33 -1.10
CA GLU A 118 17.66 -2.26 -2.04
C GLU A 118 16.30 -1.67 -1.65
N ALA A 119 15.35 -2.55 -1.29
CA ALA A 119 14.03 -2.15 -0.82
C ALA A 119 14.11 -1.26 0.43
N ALA A 120 14.94 -1.62 1.41
CA ALA A 120 15.18 -0.83 2.61
C ALA A 120 15.71 0.58 2.29
N GLN A 121 16.63 0.72 1.31
CA GLN A 121 17.15 2.02 0.88
C GLN A 121 16.04 2.88 0.27
N TYR A 122 15.18 2.29 -0.58
CA TYR A 122 14.04 3.02 -1.13
C TYR A 122 13.03 3.45 -0.06
N TYR A 123 12.74 2.61 0.94
CA TYR A 123 11.83 3.03 2.01
C TYR A 123 12.43 4.13 2.89
N GLN A 124 13.75 4.11 3.14
CA GLN A 124 14.45 5.22 3.80
C GLN A 124 14.34 6.52 2.99
N GLU A 125 14.53 6.46 1.68
CA GLU A 125 14.33 7.61 0.79
C GLU A 125 12.87 8.11 0.83
N ALA A 126 11.91 7.18 0.79
CA ALA A 126 10.49 7.50 0.85
C ALA A 126 10.14 8.25 2.15
N ILE A 127 10.65 7.79 3.29
CA ILE A 127 10.47 8.42 4.60
C ILE A 127 11.13 9.81 4.62
N ALA A 128 12.37 9.94 4.13
CA ALA A 128 13.09 11.21 4.11
C ALA A 128 12.39 12.29 3.27
N LYS A 129 11.66 11.88 2.22
CA LYS A 129 10.96 12.78 1.30
C LYS A 129 9.46 12.88 1.57
N VAL A 130 8.90 12.17 2.55
CA VAL A 130 7.44 12.05 2.73
C VAL A 130 6.74 13.40 2.91
N SER A 131 7.41 14.38 3.52
CA SER A 131 6.87 15.73 3.70
C SER A 131 6.69 16.51 2.40
N LEU A 132 7.26 16.03 1.29
CA LEU A 132 7.11 16.61 -0.04
C LEU A 132 5.86 16.09 -0.76
N ASP A 133 5.28 14.95 -0.35
CA ASP A 133 4.10 14.38 -1.03
C ASP A 133 2.93 15.38 -0.93
N PRO A 134 2.21 15.67 -2.03
CA PRO A 134 1.08 16.61 -2.02
C PRO A 134 -0.02 16.24 -1.02
N LYS A 135 -0.14 14.95 -0.65
CA LYS A 135 -1.12 14.46 0.30
C LYS A 135 -0.60 14.45 1.73
N TYR A 136 0.64 14.86 2.00
CA TYR A 136 1.22 14.76 3.34
C TYR A 136 0.52 15.65 4.37
N SER A 137 0.15 16.88 3.98
CA SER A 137 -0.57 17.82 4.84
C SER A 137 -1.90 17.24 5.34
N GLU A 138 -2.57 16.48 4.48
CA GLU A 138 -3.76 15.73 4.82
C GLU A 138 -3.36 14.48 5.61
N ASN A 139 -2.49 13.64 5.06
CA ASN A 139 -2.17 12.31 5.57
C ASN A 139 -0.73 12.18 6.07
N LYS A 140 -0.43 12.78 7.22
CA LYS A 140 0.89 12.64 7.86
C LYS A 140 1.28 11.20 8.24
N ALA A 141 0.29 10.31 8.40
CA ALA A 141 0.51 8.91 8.71
C ALA A 141 1.15 8.09 7.58
N MET A 142 1.36 8.67 6.38
CA MET A 142 2.11 8.02 5.30
C MET A 142 3.51 7.56 5.74
N GLY A 143 4.18 8.32 6.62
CA GLY A 143 5.47 7.92 7.18
C GLY A 143 5.40 6.60 7.95
N LEU A 144 4.30 6.36 8.69
CA LEU A 144 4.09 5.12 9.44
C LEU A 144 3.91 3.92 8.51
N GLU A 145 3.30 4.08 7.34
CA GLU A 145 3.19 3.00 6.34
C GLU A 145 4.59 2.61 5.84
N TYR A 146 5.41 3.60 5.51
CA TYR A 146 6.74 3.36 4.93
C TYR A 146 7.71 2.76 5.95
N GLU A 147 7.63 3.22 7.20
CA GLU A 147 8.37 2.62 8.32
C GLU A 147 7.98 1.15 8.50
N GLY A 148 6.70 0.81 8.35
CA GLY A 148 6.23 -0.56 8.39
C GLY A 148 6.90 -1.45 7.35
N PHE A 149 7.05 -0.98 6.12
CA PHE A 149 7.78 -1.75 5.10
C PHE A 149 9.28 -1.87 5.41
N LEU A 150 9.91 -0.78 5.85
CA LEU A 150 11.33 -0.78 6.22
C LEU A 150 11.63 -1.77 7.36
N ILE A 151 10.77 -1.84 8.39
CA ILE A 151 10.94 -2.76 9.52
C ILE A 151 10.93 -4.22 9.04
N ILE A 152 10.04 -4.56 8.10
CA ILE A 152 9.98 -5.92 7.57
C ILE A 152 11.24 -6.29 6.80
N ASP A 153 11.77 -5.38 5.98
CA ASP A 153 13.04 -5.60 5.27
C ASP A 153 14.22 -5.73 6.25
N LYS A 154 14.26 -4.92 7.32
CA LYS A 154 15.27 -5.06 8.38
C LYS A 154 15.23 -6.46 9.00
N LEU A 155 14.03 -6.99 9.27
CA LEU A 155 13.88 -8.35 9.80
C LEU A 155 14.42 -9.40 8.83
N LEU A 156 14.13 -9.28 7.54
CA LEU A 156 14.63 -10.16 6.48
C LEU A 156 16.15 -10.08 6.31
N LEU A 157 16.75 -8.93 6.65
CA LEU A 157 18.19 -8.71 6.70
C LEU A 157 18.83 -9.17 8.03
N GLY A 158 18.05 -9.79 8.92
CA GLY A 158 18.55 -10.39 10.16
C GLY A 158 18.60 -9.46 11.36
N ASN A 159 18.01 -8.26 11.30
CA ASN A 159 17.90 -7.40 12.47
C ASN A 159 16.82 -7.94 13.44
N SER A 160 17.25 -8.44 14.60
CA SER A 160 16.36 -9.01 15.61
C SER A 160 15.44 -7.97 16.27
N ASP A 161 15.84 -6.71 16.33
CA ASP A 161 15.06 -5.66 17.00
C ASP A 161 13.80 -5.30 16.20
N ALA A 162 13.77 -5.64 14.90
CA ALA A 162 12.67 -5.37 13.99
C ALA A 162 11.31 -5.91 14.47
N VAL A 163 11.28 -7.01 15.23
CA VAL A 163 10.04 -7.51 15.84
C VAL A 163 9.48 -6.50 16.83
N SER A 164 10.32 -5.99 17.72
CA SER A 164 9.91 -4.98 18.71
C SER A 164 9.60 -3.62 18.08
N GLU A 165 10.32 -3.25 17.01
CA GLU A 165 10.01 -2.06 16.20
C GLU A 165 8.60 -2.18 15.58
N ALA A 166 8.25 -3.34 15.01
CA ALA A 166 6.93 -3.57 14.42
C ALA A 166 5.81 -3.47 15.46
N GLU A 167 5.99 -4.05 16.65
CA GLU A 167 5.02 -3.92 17.74
C GLU A 167 4.86 -2.46 18.21
N LYS A 168 5.96 -1.70 18.27
CA LYS A 168 5.91 -0.28 18.60
C LYS A 168 5.15 0.49 17.52
N LEU A 169 5.48 0.30 16.25
CA LEU A 169 4.79 0.97 15.14
C LEU A 169 3.30 0.66 15.13
N TYR A 170 2.91 -0.59 15.41
CA TYR A 170 1.50 -0.98 15.54
C TYR A 170 0.74 -0.20 16.63
N ARG A 171 1.43 0.15 17.74
CA ARG A 171 0.90 1.04 18.79
C ARG A 171 0.93 2.50 18.38
N ASP A 172 1.94 2.95 17.63
CA ASP A 172 2.05 4.33 17.17
C ASP A 172 0.83 4.76 16.33
N TYR A 173 0.19 3.85 15.60
CA TYR A 173 -1.11 4.10 14.94
C TYR A 173 -2.27 4.50 15.88
N LEU A 174 -2.15 4.27 17.19
CA LEU A 174 -3.08 4.72 18.24
C LEU A 174 -2.50 5.87 19.09
N ASP A 175 -1.20 5.81 19.36
CA ASP A 175 -0.57 6.63 20.39
C ASP A 175 -0.03 7.95 19.85
N THR A 176 0.19 8.05 18.53
CA THR A 176 0.61 9.28 17.85
C THR A 176 -0.57 10.11 17.35
N GLU A 177 -0.35 11.41 17.14
CA GLU A 177 -1.36 12.30 16.57
C GLU A 177 -1.71 11.89 15.13
N GLU A 178 -0.68 11.58 14.33
CA GLU A 178 -0.81 11.17 12.94
C GLU A 178 -1.67 9.91 12.80
N GLY A 179 -1.41 8.90 13.63
CA GLY A 179 -2.17 7.65 13.66
C GLY A 179 -3.64 7.88 14.03
N ARG A 180 -3.90 8.67 15.08
CA ARG A 180 -5.28 9.00 15.51
C ARG A 180 -6.04 9.81 14.47
N ASN A 181 -5.39 10.80 13.86
CA ASN A 181 -6.00 11.63 12.83
C ASN A 181 -6.38 10.81 11.60
N LEU A 182 -5.52 9.87 11.18
CA LEU A 182 -5.85 8.94 10.11
C LEU A 182 -7.05 8.06 10.50
N LYS A 183 -7.09 7.50 11.70
CA LYS A 183 -8.21 6.67 12.18
C LYS A 183 -9.55 7.38 12.13
N ILE A 184 -9.58 8.66 12.53
CA ILE A 184 -10.80 9.46 12.59
C ILE A 184 -11.29 9.81 11.17
N ARG A 185 -10.38 10.26 10.31
CA ARG A 185 -10.74 10.71 8.95
C ARG A 185 -11.04 9.55 8.01
N ASP A 186 -10.21 8.51 8.05
CA ASP A 186 -10.26 7.40 7.11
C ASP A 186 -9.90 6.09 7.82
N TYR A 187 -10.90 5.55 8.50
CA TYR A 187 -10.77 4.30 9.25
C TYR A 187 -10.34 3.14 8.36
N THR A 188 -10.80 3.09 7.10
CA THR A 188 -10.43 2.00 6.19
C THR A 188 -8.94 2.01 5.88
N THR A 189 -8.37 3.15 5.50
CA THR A 189 -6.91 3.27 5.31
C THR A 189 -6.15 2.96 6.59
N TRP A 190 -6.59 3.52 7.72
CA TRP A 190 -5.99 3.24 9.03
C TRP A 190 -5.95 1.74 9.34
N ALA A 191 -7.08 1.05 9.18
CA ALA A 191 -7.20 -0.38 9.47
C ALA A 191 -6.32 -1.22 8.53
N ILE A 192 -6.28 -0.91 7.23
CA ILE A 192 -5.44 -1.62 6.23
C ILE A 192 -3.95 -1.45 6.55
N TRP A 193 -3.52 -0.24 6.90
CA TRP A 193 -2.11 0.06 7.18
C TRP A 193 -1.66 -0.52 8.50
N ARG A 194 -2.43 -0.28 9.57
CA ARG A 194 -2.12 -0.78 10.91
C ARG A 194 -2.11 -2.30 10.96
N SER A 195 -3.16 -2.96 10.45
CA SER A 195 -3.19 -4.43 10.40
C SER A 195 -2.08 -5.02 9.53
N GLY A 196 -1.70 -4.31 8.46
CA GLY A 196 -0.62 -4.69 7.56
C GLY A 196 0.72 -4.88 8.25
N VAL A 197 1.02 -4.09 9.29
CA VAL A 197 2.27 -4.22 10.07
C VAL A 197 2.41 -5.63 10.65
N LEU A 198 1.41 -6.07 11.39
CA LEU A 198 1.44 -7.37 12.07
C LEU A 198 1.22 -8.55 11.10
N ILE A 199 0.38 -8.38 10.07
CA ILE A 199 0.19 -9.41 9.02
C ILE A 199 1.52 -9.70 8.33
N ASN A 200 2.24 -8.65 7.90
CA ASN A 200 3.54 -8.81 7.25
C ASN A 200 4.58 -9.40 8.21
N LEU A 201 4.61 -8.98 9.47
CA LEU A 201 5.50 -9.54 10.50
C LEU A 201 5.28 -11.04 10.66
N CYS A 202 4.03 -11.47 10.83
CA CYS A 202 3.67 -12.88 10.96
C CYS A 202 4.14 -13.70 9.74
N ARG A 203 3.85 -13.22 8.52
CA ARG A 203 4.28 -13.89 7.28
C ARG A 203 5.80 -14.01 7.21
N THR A 204 6.52 -12.92 7.47
CA THR A 204 7.99 -12.91 7.45
C THR A 204 8.59 -13.87 8.48
N LEU A 205 8.04 -13.94 9.69
CA LEU A 205 8.51 -14.90 10.70
C LEU A 205 8.30 -16.35 10.26
N ILE A 206 7.19 -16.65 9.59
CA ILE A 206 6.94 -17.98 9.01
C ILE A 206 7.97 -18.29 7.91
N ASP A 207 8.18 -17.35 6.98
CA ASP A 207 9.16 -17.50 5.89
C ASP A 207 10.60 -17.71 6.40
N LEU A 208 10.93 -17.09 7.54
CA LEU A 208 12.21 -17.26 8.24
C LEU A 208 12.27 -18.52 9.12
N ASN A 209 11.26 -19.40 9.07
CA ASN A 209 11.13 -20.61 9.89
C ASN A 209 11.15 -20.34 11.42
N LYS A 210 10.62 -19.19 11.84
CA LYS A 210 10.54 -18.76 13.25
C LYS A 210 9.19 -19.09 13.91
N THR A 211 8.30 -19.81 13.23
CA THR A 211 6.96 -20.15 13.75
C THR A 211 6.98 -20.82 15.11
N LYS A 212 7.96 -21.69 15.39
CA LYS A 212 8.07 -22.38 16.69
C LYS A 212 8.30 -21.40 17.85
N ASP A 213 9.10 -20.37 17.62
CA ASP A 213 9.49 -19.40 18.65
C ASP A 213 8.38 -18.36 18.90
N TYR A 214 7.53 -18.12 17.89
CA TYR A 214 6.54 -17.04 17.89
C TYR A 214 5.08 -17.50 17.75
N ARG A 215 4.77 -18.81 17.84
CA ARG A 215 3.42 -19.35 17.58
C ARG A 215 2.32 -18.59 18.34
N ASP A 216 2.47 -18.45 19.65
CA ASP A 216 1.46 -17.80 20.49
C ASP A 216 1.33 -16.30 20.16
N LYS A 217 2.47 -15.65 19.85
CA LYS A 217 2.50 -14.24 19.44
C LYS A 217 1.86 -14.02 18.09
N ILE A 218 2.09 -14.89 17.12
CA ILE A 218 1.43 -14.85 15.81
C ILE A 218 -0.09 -14.95 16.00
N GLN A 219 -0.57 -15.88 16.82
CA GLN A 219 -2.01 -15.99 17.10
C GLN A 219 -2.58 -14.74 17.79
N GLU A 220 -1.85 -14.17 18.76
CA GLU A 220 -2.22 -12.92 19.43
C GLU A 220 -2.32 -11.77 18.41
N TRP A 221 -1.29 -11.57 17.61
CA TRP A 221 -1.23 -10.51 16.60
C TRP A 221 -2.32 -10.66 15.54
N LEU A 222 -2.60 -11.86 15.06
CA LEU A 222 -3.70 -12.09 14.10
C LEU A 222 -5.07 -11.74 14.69
N LYS A 223 -5.30 -11.98 15.99
CA LYS A 223 -6.54 -11.56 16.66
C LYS A 223 -6.65 -10.04 16.76
N LEU A 224 -5.55 -9.35 17.01
CA LEU A 224 -5.50 -7.89 17.03
C LEU A 224 -5.82 -7.31 15.63
N THR A 225 -5.24 -7.87 14.57
CA THR A 225 -5.50 -7.42 13.20
C THR A 225 -6.95 -7.67 12.79
N GLU A 226 -7.54 -8.83 13.12
CA GLU A 226 -8.97 -9.10 12.90
C GLU A 226 -9.88 -8.10 13.62
N THR A 227 -9.46 -7.59 14.77
CA THR A 227 -10.20 -6.56 15.52
C THR A 227 -10.14 -5.21 14.81
N ASP A 228 -8.99 -4.82 14.26
CA ASP A 228 -8.83 -3.58 13.50
C ASP A 228 -9.67 -3.57 12.21
N LEU A 229 -9.94 -4.74 11.62
CA LEU A 229 -10.76 -4.88 10.41
C LEU A 229 -12.27 -4.86 10.69
N ARG A 230 -12.68 -4.61 11.95
CA ARG A 230 -14.08 -4.49 12.38
C ARG A 230 -14.34 -3.06 12.85
N ALA A 231 -14.85 -2.25 11.93
CA ALA A 231 -15.20 -0.86 12.23
C ALA A 231 -16.22 -0.76 13.38
N PRO A 232 -16.02 0.16 14.35
CA PRO A 232 -17.01 0.46 15.36
C PRO A 232 -18.34 0.92 14.74
N ALA A 233 -19.43 0.76 15.49
CA ALA A 233 -20.75 1.22 15.04
C ALA A 233 -20.73 2.73 14.72
N GLY A 234 -21.28 3.10 13.57
CA GLY A 234 -21.34 4.49 13.09
C GLY A 234 -20.08 4.99 12.38
N VAL A 235 -19.01 4.19 12.31
CA VAL A 235 -17.81 4.53 11.52
C VAL A 235 -18.00 4.12 10.06
N GLN A 236 -17.83 5.07 9.14
CA GLN A 236 -17.90 4.80 7.71
C GLN A 236 -16.66 4.03 7.23
N VAL A 237 -16.89 2.98 6.43
CA VAL A 237 -15.84 2.24 5.73
C VAL A 237 -16.16 2.18 4.24
N TRP A 238 -15.12 2.20 3.41
CA TRP A 238 -15.26 2.14 1.94
C TRP A 238 -14.73 0.84 1.32
N SER A 239 -14.19 -0.08 2.13
CA SER A 239 -13.74 -1.42 1.72
C SER A 239 -14.29 -2.50 2.67
N ASP A 240 -14.40 -3.73 2.17
CA ASP A 240 -14.79 -4.91 2.95
C ASP A 240 -13.58 -5.61 3.61
N PHE A 241 -12.36 -5.11 3.37
CA PHE A 241 -11.09 -5.67 3.83
C PHE A 241 -10.79 -7.09 3.32
N GLY A 242 -11.35 -7.50 2.18
CA GLY A 242 -11.21 -8.86 1.62
C GLY A 242 -9.76 -9.32 1.51
N PHE A 243 -8.87 -8.47 0.96
CA PHE A 243 -7.44 -8.79 0.84
C PHE A 243 -6.80 -9.11 2.19
N ARG A 244 -7.00 -8.27 3.20
CA ARG A 244 -6.42 -8.47 4.53
C ARG A 244 -6.96 -9.71 5.23
N LYS A 245 -8.26 -9.98 5.09
CA LYS A 245 -8.88 -11.20 5.61
C LYS A 245 -8.28 -12.45 4.97
N ASN A 246 -8.05 -12.44 3.66
CA ASN A 246 -7.41 -13.55 2.95
C ASN A 246 -5.96 -13.76 3.38
N GLU A 247 -5.19 -12.69 3.61
CA GLU A 247 -3.83 -12.80 4.15
C GLU A 247 -3.82 -13.46 5.54
N ILE A 248 -4.72 -13.06 6.43
CA ILE A 248 -4.86 -13.67 7.78
C ILE A 248 -5.18 -15.17 7.67
N ILE A 249 -6.11 -15.56 6.79
CA ILE A 249 -6.46 -16.97 6.56
C ILE A 249 -5.23 -17.76 6.09
N LYS A 250 -4.51 -17.27 5.07
CA LYS A 250 -3.30 -17.94 4.56
C LYS A 250 -2.22 -18.11 5.63
N ILE A 251 -2.03 -17.11 6.51
CA ILE A 251 -1.10 -17.22 7.62
C ILE A 251 -1.54 -18.31 8.60
N ARG A 252 -2.84 -18.38 8.94
CA ARG A 252 -3.39 -19.42 9.83
C ARG A 252 -3.24 -20.83 9.26
N GLU A 253 -3.31 -20.98 7.94
CA GLU A 253 -3.08 -22.27 7.27
C GLU A 253 -1.60 -22.70 7.27
N SER A 254 -0.69 -21.76 7.56
CA SER A 254 0.77 -21.95 7.52
C SER A 254 1.42 -22.15 8.89
N ILE A 255 0.65 -22.08 9.99
CA ILE A 255 1.13 -22.26 11.39
C ILE A 255 0.84 -23.65 11.94
#